data_AF-A0A535EL63-F1
#
_entry.id   AF-A0A535EL63-F1
#
_cell.length_a   1.000
_cell.length_b   1.000
_cell.length_c   1.000
_cell.angle_alpha   90.00
_cell.angle_beta   90.00
_cell.angle_gamma   90.00
#
_symmetry.space_group_name_H-M   'P 1'
#
loop_
_entity.id
_entity.type
_entity.pdbx_description
1 polymer ?
#
loop_
_entity_poly.entity_id
_entity_poly.type
_entity_poly.pdbx_seq_one_letter_code
_entity_poly.pdbx_strand_id
1 'polypeptide(L)' 'MLSNHAIELEREGGRLVVVDIEGFPIPRPWSILHLRRRQLPAAVEQFIQLLRGGQWGATSNRP' A
#
# COMPACT_ATOMS: atom_id res chain seq x y z
N MET A 1 -12.80 4.21 -11.03
CA MET A 1 -11.62 3.44 -10.60
C MET A 1 -11.53 3.51 -9.09
N LEU A 2 -11.42 2.38 -8.40
CA LEU A 2 -11.21 2.32 -6.95
C LEU A 2 -9.86 1.66 -6.68
N SER A 3 -9.12 2.12 -5.65
CA SER A 3 -7.85 1.48 -5.26
C SER A 3 -8.13 0.07 -4.74
N ASN A 4 -7.28 -0.91 -5.10
CA ASN A 4 -7.40 -2.28 -4.55
C ASN A 4 -7.38 -2.26 -3.02
N HIS A 5 -6.59 -1.36 -2.42
CA HIS A 5 -6.52 -1.23 -0.98
C HIS A 5 -7.83 -0.77 -0.32
N ALA A 6 -8.70 -0.07 -1.06
CA ALA A 6 -9.99 0.41 -0.55
C ALA A 6 -11.06 -0.68 -0.56
N ILE A 7 -10.87 -1.78 -1.31
CA ILE A 7 -11.82 -2.88 -1.42
C ILE A 7 -11.36 -4.16 -0.73
N GLU A 8 -10.20 -4.15 -0.05
CA GLU A 8 -9.58 -5.38 0.45
C GLU A 8 -10.50 -6.15 1.39
N LEU A 9 -11.12 -5.49 2.37
CA LEU A 9 -12.02 -6.14 3.34
C LEU A 9 -13.29 -6.70 2.69
N GLU A 10 -13.82 -6.00 1.70
CA GLU A 10 -15.01 -6.44 0.95
C GLU A 10 -14.68 -7.64 0.04
N ARG A 11 -13.46 -7.67 -0.50
CA ARG A 11 -12.92 -8.77 -1.29
C ARG A 11 -12.66 -10.00 -0.42
N GLU A 12 -11.99 -9.82 0.73
CA GLU A 12 -11.77 -10.89 1.73
C GLU A 12 -13.11 -11.46 2.24
N GLY A 13 -14.12 -10.61 2.41
CA GLY A 13 -15.48 -11.00 2.78
C GLY A 13 -16.31 -11.61 1.65
N GLY A 14 -15.76 -11.79 0.44
CA GLY A 14 -16.44 -12.38 -0.71
C GLY A 14 -17.59 -11.52 -1.28
N ARG A 15 -17.70 -10.26 -0.89
CA ARG A 15 -18.76 -9.33 -1.34
C ARG A 15 -18.43 -8.64 -2.65
N LEU A 16 -17.14 -8.65 -3.05
CA LEU A 16 -16.66 -8.08 -4.30
C LEU A 16 -15.74 -9.06 -5.04
N VAL A 17 -15.83 -9.05 -6.37
CA VAL A 17 -14.92 -9.78 -7.28
C VAL A 17 -14.13 -8.77 -8.12
N VAL A 18 -12.85 -9.06 -8.34
CA VAL A 18 -12.02 -8.29 -9.27
C VAL A 18 -12.18 -8.91 -10.65
N VAL A 19 -12.65 -8.11 -11.61
CA VAL A 19 -12.76 -8.52 -13.01
C VAL A 19 -11.43 -8.25 -13.69
N ASP A 20 -10.89 -9.27 -14.35
CA ASP A 20 -9.67 -9.15 -15.16
C ASP A 20 -10.02 -8.46 -16.49
N ILE A 21 -9.49 -7.26 -16.67
CA ILE A 21 -9.75 -6.41 -17.84
C ILE A 21 -8.40 -5.92 -18.36
N GLU A 22 -8.20 -5.97 -19.67
CA GLU A 22 -6.98 -5.48 -20.30
C GLU A 22 -6.66 -4.03 -19.91
N GLY A 23 -5.41 -3.76 -19.56
CA GLY A 23 -4.95 -2.45 -19.10
C GLY A 23 -5.19 -2.16 -17.61
N PHE A 24 -5.70 -3.13 -16.85
CA PHE A 24 -5.87 -3.05 -15.40
C PHE A 24 -5.04 -4.12 -14.66
N PRO A 25 -4.66 -3.85 -13.40
CA PRO A 25 -4.81 -2.59 -12.67
C PRO A 25 -3.86 -1.51 -13.17
N ILE A 26 -4.27 -0.25 -13.10
CA ILE A 26 -3.37 0.88 -13.40
C ILE A 26 -2.32 0.98 -12.29
N PRO A 27 -1.01 0.90 -12.60
CA PRO A 27 0.04 1.08 -11.60
C PRO A 27 -0.05 2.47 -10.96
N ARG A 28 -0.17 2.53 -9.63
CA ARG A 28 -0.19 3.78 -8.87
C ARG A 28 0.95 3.74 -7.84
N PRO A 29 2.10 4.39 -8.13
CA PRO A 29 3.19 4.43 -7.18
C PRO A 29 2.82 5.29 -5.97
N TRP A 30 3.23 4.84 -4.79
CA TRP A 30 3.13 5.61 -3.56
C TRP A 30 4.47 6.27 -3.26
N SER A 31 4.43 7.54 -2.87
CA SER A 31 5.63 8.32 -2.56
C SER A 31 5.63 8.74 -1.10
N ILE A 32 6.78 8.60 -0.43
CA ILE A 32 6.99 9.10 0.93
C ILE A 32 7.63 10.49 0.82
N LEU A 33 6.94 11.51 1.34
CA LEU A 33 7.42 12.89 1.33
C LEU A 33 7.67 13.37 2.76
N HIS A 34 8.84 13.95 3.00
CA HIS A 34 9.16 14.62 4.26
C HIS A 34 9.98 15.88 3.98
N LEU A 35 9.89 16.88 4.87
CA LEU A 35 10.69 18.10 4.75
C LEU A 35 12.19 17.77 4.86
N ARG A 36 13.00 18.47 4.07
CA ARG A 36 14.46 18.38 4.16
C ARG A 36 14.93 19.05 5.46
N ARG A 37 15.27 18.23 6.45
CA ARG A 37 15.90 18.66 7.71
C ARG A 37 17.34 18.15 7.78
N ARG A 38 18.18 18.82 8.57
CA ARG A 38 19.59 18.43 8.76
C ARG A 38 19.72 17.04 9.41
N GLN A 39 18.76 16.66 10.24
CA GLN A 39 18.58 15.31 10.77
C GLN A 39 17.08 14.98 10.85
N LEU A 40 16.72 13.73 10.52
CA LEU A 40 15.37 13.20 10.72
C LEU A 40 15.24 12.70 12.17
N PRO A 41 14.11 12.94 12.85
CA PRO A 41 13.84 12.29 14.13
C PRO A 41 13.89 10.76 13.96
N ALA A 42 14.48 10.05 14.93
CA ALA A 42 14.65 8.60 14.86
C ALA A 42 13.34 7.84 14.59
N ALA A 43 12.23 8.26 15.20
CA ALA A 43 10.91 7.68 14.97
C ALA A 43 10.45 7.82 13.49
N VAL A 44 10.76 8.94 12.84
CA VAL A 44 10.42 9.16 11.42
C VAL A 44 11.27 8.27 10.53
N GLU A 45 12.57 8.17 10.81
CA GLU A 45 13.47 7.28 10.06
C GLU A 45 13.04 5.82 10.19
N GLN A 46 12.75 5.35 11.41
CA GLN A 46 12.24 4.01 11.66
C GLN A 46 10.92 3.75 10.94
N PHE A 47 10.00 4.72 10.93
CA PHE A 47 8.75 4.59 10.21
C PHE A 47 8.99 4.47 8.71
N ILE A 48 9.85 5.29 8.11
CA ILE A 48 10.19 5.18 6.68
C ILE A 48 10.79 3.80 6.36
N GLN A 49 11.64 3.26 7.24
CA GLN A 49 12.19 1.90 7.08
C GLN A 49 11.09 0.84 7.15
N LEU A 50 10.13 0.97 8.06
CA LEU A 50 8.95 0.10 8.12
C LEU A 50 8.16 0.14 6.80
N LEU A 51 7.97 1.34 6.22
CA LEU A 51 7.24 1.50 4.94
C LEU A 51 7.96 0.82 3.79
N ARG A 52 9.27 1.00 3.72
CA ARG A 52 10.12 0.44 2.65
C ARG A 52 10.33 -1.06 2.78
N GLY A 53 10.30 -1.59 4.00
CA GLY A 53 10.40 -3.02 4.28
C GLY A 53 9.19 -3.84 3.81
N GLY A 54 8.14 -3.19 3.27
CA GLY A 54 6.95 -3.87 2.73
C GLY A 54 6.09 -4.56 3.79
N GLN A 55 6.39 -4.34 5.08
CA GLN A 55 5.62 -4.90 6.19
C GLN A 55 4.26 -4.21 6.34
N TRP A 56 4.15 -2.96 5.86
CA TRP A 56 2.86 -2.31 5.68
C TRP A 56 2.17 -2.93 4.46
N GLY A 57 1.22 -3.83 4.71
CA GLY A 57 0.36 -4.45 3.69
C GLY A 57 0.61 -5.93 3.44
N ALA A 58 1.63 -6.55 4.05
CA ALA A 58 1.96 -7.97 3.87
C ALA A 58 0.94 -8.96 4.47
N THR A 59 -0.16 -8.50 5.05
CA THR A 59 -1.17 -9.37 5.68
C THR A 59 -2.26 -9.89 4.74
N SER A 60 -2.34 -9.43 3.48
CA SER A 60 -3.49 -9.76 2.60
C SER A 60 -3.22 -10.81 1.50
N ASN A 61 -2.03 -11.40 1.43
CA ASN A 61 -1.74 -12.45 0.45
C ASN A 61 -1.16 -13.72 1.10
N ARG A 62 -2.04 -14.60 1.56
CA ARG A 62 -1.75 -16.03 1.64
C ARG A 62 -2.66 -16.77 0.63
N PRO A 63 -2.13 -17.80 -0.05
CA PRO A 63 -2.83 -18.52 -1.12
C PRO A 63 -4.09 -19.23 -0.61
#